data_AF-A0A2G4DU97-F1
#
_entry.id   AF-A0A2G4DU97-F1
#
_cell.length_a   1.000
_cell.length_b   1.000
_cell.length_c   1.000
_cell.angle_alpha   90.00
_cell.angle_beta   90.00
_cell.angle_gamma   90.00
#
_symmetry.space_group_name_H-M   'P 1'
#
loop_
_entity.id
_entity.type
_entity.pdbx_description
1 polymer ?
#
loop_
_entity_poly.entity_id
_entity_poly.type
_entity_poly.pdbx_seq_one_letter_code
_entity_poly.pdbx_strand_id
1 'polypeptide(L)' 'MPENHENYNDAAARQRIYRERQRADGFKQNTLWIHIEAERDGRIAAREGKPLVPMQSIHPASWAIGWISERLRNG' A
#
# COMPACT_ATOMS: atom_id res chain seq x y z
N MET A 1 24.32 -0.49 31.71
CA MET A 1 24.24 0.02 30.32
C MET A 1 23.01 0.89 30.23
N PRO A 2 23.08 2.21 29.95
CA PRO A 2 21.88 3.00 29.76
C PRO A 2 21.34 2.74 28.35
N GLU A 3 20.09 2.31 28.25
CA GLU A 3 19.39 2.12 26.97
C GLU A 3 19.17 3.46 26.26
N ASN A 4 19.37 3.44 24.95
CA ASN A 4 19.35 4.56 24.00
C ASN A 4 17.94 5.17 23.83
N HIS A 5 17.41 5.83 24.85
CA HIS A 5 16.07 6.46 24.82
C HIS A 5 15.99 7.74 23.96
N GLU A 6 17.11 8.37 23.59
CA GLU A 6 17.08 9.62 22.80
C GLU A 6 16.73 9.38 21.32
N ASN A 7 17.09 8.23 20.73
CA ASN A 7 16.90 7.97 19.30
C ASN A 7 15.45 7.62 18.91
N TYR A 8 14.64 7.09 19.83
CA TYR A 8 13.24 6.73 19.55
C TYR A 8 12.36 7.96 19.33
N ASN A 9 12.62 9.03 20.09
CA ASN A 9 11.88 10.28 19.99
C ASN A 9 12.05 10.94 18.62
N ASP A 10 13.24 10.81 18.02
CA ASP A 10 13.54 11.34 16.69
C ASP A 10 12.84 10.54 15.58
N ALA A 11 12.90 9.20 15.60
CA ALA A 11 12.21 8.38 14.60
C ALA A 11 10.68 8.59 14.61
N ALA A 12 10.07 8.64 15.79
CA ALA A 12 8.64 8.92 15.93
C ALA A 12 8.27 10.34 15.47
N ALA A 13 9.09 11.34 15.79
CA ALA A 13 8.89 12.72 15.33
C ALA A 13 8.97 12.82 13.80
N ARG A 14 9.96 12.18 13.16
CA ARG A 14 10.09 12.14 11.69
C ARG A 14 8.87 11.52 11.02
N GLN A 15 8.36 10.39 11.55
CA GLN A 15 7.15 9.77 11.01
C GLN A 15 5.92 10.68 11.16
N ARG A 16 5.78 11.39 12.28
CA ARG A 16 4.68 12.33 12.50
C ARG A 16 4.73 13.49 11.49
N ILE A 17 5.89 14.14 11.34
CA ILE A 17 6.10 15.25 10.40
C ILE A 17 5.79 14.80 8.97
N TYR A 18 6.24 13.60 8.58
CA TYR A 18 5.93 13.06 7.26
C TYR A 18 4.42 12.87 7.05
N ARG A 19 3.71 12.27 8.02
CA ARG A 19 2.25 12.11 7.94
C ARG A 19 1.51 13.45 7.85
N GLU A 20 1.96 14.47 8.56
CA GLU A 20 1.36 15.81 8.50
C GLU A 20 1.51 16.44 7.11
N ARG A 21 2.69 16.33 6.49
CA ARG A 21 2.92 16.77 5.11
C ARG A 21 2.01 16.03 4.12
N GLN A 22 1.95 14.70 4.22
CA GLN A 22 1.06 13.89 3.37
C GLN A 22 -0.41 14.29 3.53
N ARG A 23 -0.87 14.60 4.74
CA ARG A 23 -2.25 15.10 4.96
C ARG A 23 -2.47 16.49 4.37
N ALA A 24 -1.48 17.39 4.47
CA ALA A 24 -1.56 18.70 3.85
C ALA A 24 -1.67 18.60 2.31
N ASP A 25 -1.04 17.58 1.72
CA ASP A 25 -1.15 17.26 0.29
C ASP A 25 -2.46 16.49 -0.07
N GLY A 26 -3.37 16.31 0.89
CA GLY A 26 -4.67 15.66 0.68
C GLY A 26 -4.69 14.13 0.83
N PHE A 27 -3.58 13.51 1.23
CA PHE A 27 -3.52 12.06 1.45
C PHE A 27 -4.06 11.66 2.82
N LYS A 28 -4.72 10.49 2.87
CA LYS A 28 -5.09 9.80 4.12
C LYS A 28 -4.36 8.47 4.20
N GLN A 29 -3.68 8.22 5.32
CA GLN A 29 -3.11 6.91 5.62
C GLN A 29 -4.21 5.97 6.12
N ASN A 30 -4.41 4.85 5.43
CA ASN A 30 -5.19 3.72 5.91
C ASN A 30 -4.27 2.50 5.99
N THR A 31 -4.37 1.72 7.07
CA THR A 31 -3.68 0.43 7.19
C THR A 31 -4.64 -0.68 6.79
N LEU A 32 -4.24 -1.53 5.84
CA LEU A 32 -5.07 -2.60 5.28
C LEU A 32 -4.28 -3.91 5.31
N TRP A 33 -4.99 -5.02 5.55
CA TRP A 33 -4.48 -6.36 5.31
C TRP A 33 -4.79 -6.79 3.87
N ILE A 34 -3.81 -7.38 3.19
CA ILE A 34 -3.91 -7.81 1.79
C ILE A 34 -4.01 -9.32 1.71
N HIS A 35 -5.05 -9.82 1.06
CA HIS A 35 -5.20 -11.25 0.78
C HIS A 35 -4.28 -11.65 -0.37
N ILE A 36 -3.28 -12.49 -0.08
CA ILE A 36 -2.18 -12.82 -0.99
C ILE A 36 -2.66 -13.40 -2.32
N GLU A 37 -3.65 -14.30 -2.29
CA GLU A 37 -4.15 -14.93 -3.52
C GLU A 37 -4.90 -13.94 -4.39
N ALA A 38 -5.71 -13.05 -3.79
CA ALA A 38 -6.46 -12.05 -4.54
C ALA A 38 -5.52 -11.03 -5.18
N GLU A 39 -4.46 -10.61 -4.46
CA GLU A 39 -3.40 -9.77 -5.00
C GLU A 39 -2.68 -10.46 -6.19
N ARG A 40 -2.37 -11.75 -6.06
CA ARG A 40 -1.77 -12.54 -7.15
C ARG A 40 -2.67 -12.60 -8.37
N ASP A 41 -3.96 -12.85 -8.20
CA ASP A 41 -4.92 -12.91 -9.30
C ASP A 41 -5.03 -11.56 -10.03
N GLY A 42 -5.01 -10.46 -9.27
CA GLY A 42 -4.95 -9.11 -9.83
C GLY A 42 -3.70 -8.89 -10.70
N ARG A 43 -2.53 -9.31 -10.22
CA ARG A 43 -1.27 -9.24 -11.01
C ARG A 43 -1.37 -10.05 -12.30
N ILE A 44 -1.88 -11.28 -12.23
CA ILE A 44 -2.03 -12.15 -13.41
C ILE A 44 -2.96 -11.48 -14.43
N ALA A 45 -4.11 -10.96 -14.00
CA ALA A 45 -5.05 -10.29 -14.89
C ALA A 45 -4.44 -9.06 -15.58
N ALA A 46 -3.69 -8.23 -14.84
CA ALA A 46 -2.96 -7.10 -15.42
C ALA A 46 -1.93 -7.54 -16.47
N ARG A 47 -1.17 -8.60 -16.18
CA ARG A 47 -0.18 -9.16 -17.11
C ARG A 47 -0.82 -9.70 -18.39
N GLU A 48 -2.01 -10.28 -18.28
CA GLU A 48 -2.81 -10.74 -19.42
C GLU A 48 -3.51 -9.61 -20.19
N GLY A 49 -3.37 -8.35 -19.76
CA GLY A 49 -4.01 -7.20 -20.40
C GLY A 49 -5.52 -7.08 -20.12
N LYS A 50 -6.03 -7.80 -19.12
CA LYS A 50 -7.44 -7.72 -18.73
C LYS A 50 -7.75 -6.38 -18.06
N PRO A 51 -8.98 -5.84 -18.21
CA PRO A 51 -9.38 -4.60 -17.55
C PRO A 51 -9.38 -4.74 -16.02
N LEU A 52 -9.29 -3.59 -15.32
CA LEU A 52 -9.37 -3.52 -13.86
C LEU A 52 -10.82 -3.77 -13.40
N VAL A 53 -11.13 -4.98 -12.93
CA VAL A 53 -12.47 -5.42 -12.49
C VAL A 53 -12.49 -6.02 -11.07
N PRO A 54 -12.07 -5.26 -10.03
CA PRO A 54 -11.86 -5.80 -8.68
C PRO A 54 -13.12 -6.32 -7.99
N MET A 55 -14.30 -5.80 -8.35
CA MET A 55 -15.57 -6.15 -7.70
C MET A 55 -16.01 -7.60 -7.95
N GLN A 56 -15.35 -8.33 -8.85
CA GLN A 56 -15.59 -9.76 -9.08
C GLN A 56 -14.73 -10.66 -8.17
N SER A 57 -13.77 -10.10 -7.45
CA SER A 57 -12.93 -10.85 -6.49
C SER A 57 -13.59 -10.91 -5.12
N ILE A 58 -13.31 -11.99 -4.36
CA ILE A 58 -13.66 -12.11 -2.94
C ILE A 58 -13.02 -11.01 -2.07
N HIS A 59 -11.86 -10.48 -2.48
CA HIS A 59 -11.17 -9.38 -1.81
C HIS A 59 -10.83 -8.26 -2.81
N PRO A 60 -11.79 -7.39 -3.16
CA PRO A 60 -11.64 -6.40 -4.23
C PRO A 60 -10.44 -5.48 -4.09
N ALA A 61 -10.19 -4.95 -2.88
CA ALA A 61 -9.06 -4.05 -2.65
C ALA A 61 -7.70 -4.76 -2.84
N SER A 62 -7.60 -6.02 -2.38
CA SER A 62 -6.38 -6.82 -2.54
C SER A 62 -6.10 -7.10 -4.01
N TRP A 63 -7.14 -7.46 -4.76
CA TRP A 63 -7.06 -7.69 -6.20
C TRP A 63 -6.66 -6.42 -6.97
N ALA A 64 -7.31 -5.29 -6.67
CA ALA A 64 -6.99 -4.02 -7.30
C ALA A 64 -5.52 -3.61 -7.09
N ILE A 65 -5.00 -3.78 -5.87
CA ILE A 65 -3.60 -3.49 -5.54
C ILE A 65 -2.65 -4.33 -6.41
N GLY A 66 -2.93 -5.63 -6.55
CA GLY A 66 -2.15 -6.50 -7.41
C GLY A 66 -2.14 -6.04 -8.87
N TRP A 67 -3.32 -5.73 -9.42
CA TRP A 67 -3.46 -5.27 -10.80
C TRP A 67 -2.71 -3.95 -11.05
N ILE A 68 -2.89 -2.96 -10.17
CA ILE A 68 -2.24 -1.64 -10.27
C ILE A 68 -0.71 -1.79 -10.17
N SER A 69 -0.22 -2.59 -9.22
CA SER A 69 1.20 -2.84 -9.01
C SER A 69 1.87 -3.44 -10.25
N GLU A 70 1.23 -4.41 -10.92
CA GLU A 70 1.77 -5.00 -12.16
C GLU A 70 1.76 -3.98 -13.32
N ARG A 71 0.71 -3.16 -13.44
CA ARG A 71 0.65 -2.13 -14.49
C ARG A 71 1.70 -1.04 -14.33
N LEU A 72 2.00 -0.62 -13.10
CA LEU A 72 3.04 0.36 -12.82
C LEU A 72 4.46 -0.19 -13.02
N ARG A 73 4.65 -1.52 -12.98
CA ARG A 73 5.94 -2.16 -13.27
C ARG A 73 6.22 -2.26 -14.77
N ASN A 74 5.17 -2.45 -15.57
CA ASN A 74 5.26 -2.74 -17.01
C ASN A 74 4.92 -1.54 -17.91
N GLY A 75 4.56 -0.39 -17.34
CA GLY A 75 4.31 0.88 -18.04
C GLY A 75 5.45 1.84 -17.84
#